data_AF-A0A2E7Z3X7-F1
#
_entry.id   AF-A0A2E7Z3X7-F1
#
_cell.length_a   1.000
_cell.length_b   1.000
_cell.length_c   1.000
_cell.angle_alpha   90.00
_cell.angle_beta   90.00
_cell.angle_gamma   90.00
#
_symmetry.space_group_name_H-M   'P 1'
#
loop_
_entity.id
_entity.type
_entity.pdbx_description
1 polymer ?
#
loop_
_entity_poly.entity_id
_entity_poly.type
_entity_poly.pdbx_seq_one_letter_code
_entity_poly.pdbx_strand_id
1 'polypeptide(L)'
;MARKYATIAMKMCEEYETAGQRSPARIYFNGGTIPGERNRVYMEWTAEIVESPYREGNIIPQSVRDAGAPGGDMVIDTWIEFYELMTPGKADNG
;
A
#
# COMPACT_ATOMS: atom_id res chain seq x y z
N MET A 1 5.37 -15.34 -7.50
CA MET A 1 4.19 -14.50 -7.79
C MET A 1 4.34 -13.12 -7.14
N ALA A 2 4.66 -13.03 -5.85
CA ALA A 2 4.79 -11.76 -5.13
C ALA A 2 5.72 -10.71 -5.77
N ARG A 3 6.92 -11.08 -6.23
CA ARG A 3 7.83 -10.10 -6.87
C ARG A 3 7.17 -9.36 -8.04
N LYS A 4 6.43 -10.08 -8.90
CA LYS A 4 5.74 -9.49 -10.05
C LYS A 4 4.62 -8.56 -9.60
N TYR A 5 3.83 -8.95 -8.60
CA TYR A 5 2.78 -8.09 -8.06
C TYR A 5 3.37 -6.88 -7.31
N ALA A 6 4.49 -7.03 -6.59
CA ALA A 6 5.19 -5.92 -5.95
C ALA A 6 5.64 -4.86 -6.97
N THR A 7 6.13 -5.27 -8.14
CA THR A 7 6.44 -4.34 -9.24
C THR A 7 5.20 -3.59 -9.74
N ILE A 8 4.04 -4.24 -9.79
CA ILE A 8 2.77 -3.61 -10.16
C ILE A 8 2.32 -2.62 -9.08
N ALA A 9 2.34 -3.05 -7.81
CA ALA A 9 1.98 -2.24 -6.65
C ALA A 9 2.87 -0.99 -6.49
N MET A 10 4.17 -1.11 -6.81
CA MET A 10 5.11 0.00 -6.87
C MET A 10 4.65 1.07 -7.86
N LYS A 11 4.32 0.69 -9.10
CA LYS A 11 3.78 1.61 -10.10
C LYS A 11 2.48 2.24 -9.66
N MET A 12 1.55 1.46 -9.09
CA MET A 12 0.31 2.01 -8.56
C MET A 12 0.56 3.07 -7.48
N CYS A 13 1.55 2.87 -6.61
CA CYS A 13 1.90 3.87 -5.59
C CYS A 13 2.53 5.13 -6.19
N GLU A 14 3.42 4.99 -7.17
CA GLU A 14 4.00 6.12 -7.91
C GLU A 14 2.90 6.98 -8.58
N GLU A 15 1.88 6.33 -9.13
CA GLU A 15 0.71 7.03 -9.72
C GLU A 15 -0.15 7.73 -8.66
N TYR A 16 -0.38 7.10 -7.50
CA TYR A 16 -1.06 7.76 -6.37
C TYR A 16 -0.29 8.97 -5.84
N GLU A 17 1.04 8.86 -5.75
CA GLU A 17 1.93 9.94 -5.32
C GLU A 17 1.93 11.09 -6.34
N THR A 18 2.05 10.78 -7.63
CA THR A 18 2.00 11.76 -8.73
C THR A 18 0.67 12.51 -8.76
N ALA A 19 -0.43 11.83 -8.45
CA ALA A 19 -1.76 12.43 -8.33
C ALA A 19 -1.99 13.22 -7.04
N GLY A 20 -1.01 13.25 -6.12
CA GLY A 20 -1.11 13.93 -4.83
C GLY A 20 -2.08 13.28 -3.83
N GLN A 21 -2.47 12.03 -4.05
CA GLN A 21 -3.45 11.34 -3.20
C GLN A 21 -2.84 10.54 -2.06
N ARG A 22 -1.57 10.16 -2.18
CA ARG A 22 -0.84 9.44 -1.14
C ARG A 22 0.55 10.01 -0.97
N SER A 23 1.06 9.91 0.25
CA SER A 23 2.48 10.12 0.52
C SER A 23 3.32 9.01 -0.15
N PRO A 24 4.64 9.22 -0.28
CA PRO A 24 5.54 8.20 -0.79
C PRO A 24 5.38 6.87 -0.05
N ALA A 25 5.16 5.79 -0.80
CA ALA A 25 4.92 4.47 -0.24
C ALA A 25 6.19 3.62 -0.23
N ARG A 26 6.33 2.78 0.80
CA ARG A 26 7.31 1.69 0.87
C ARG A 26 6.66 0.40 0.38
N ILE A 27 7.31 -0.28 -0.56
CA ILE A 27 6.89 -1.56 -1.09
C ILE A 27 7.89 -2.64 -0.71
N TYR A 28 7.40 -3.73 -0.12
CA TYR A 28 8.21 -4.90 0.22
C TYR A 28 7.38 -6.17 0.09
N PHE A 29 8.05 -7.31 -0.07
CA PHE A 29 7.36 -8.58 -0.29
C PHE A 29 8.14 -9.77 0.24
N ASN A 30 7.42 -10.84 0.61
CA ASN A 30 8.00 -12.12 1.00
C ASN A 30 8.09 -13.05 -0.22
N GLY A 31 9.32 -13.33 -0.67
CA GLY A 31 9.62 -14.25 -1.77
C GLY A 31 9.77 -15.71 -1.32
N GLY A 32 9.97 -16.64 -2.27
CA GLY A 32 9.98 -18.08 -1.98
C GLY A 32 11.07 -18.58 -1.04
N THR A 33 12.11 -17.80 -0.78
CA THR A 33 13.25 -18.14 0.08
C THR A 33 13.21 -17.49 1.46
N ILE A 34 12.17 -16.73 1.78
CA ILE A 34 12.05 -16.00 3.06
C ILE A 34 11.10 -16.78 3.99
N PRO A 35 11.43 -16.94 5.29
CA PRO A 35 10.50 -17.52 6.27
C PRO A 35 9.18 -16.75 6.37
N GLY A 36 8.11 -17.42 6.83
CA GLY A 36 6.79 -16.83 7.02
C GLY A 36 5.80 -17.16 5.89
N GLU A 37 4.69 -16.44 5.86
CA GLU A 37 3.66 -16.61 4.84
C GLU A 37 4.18 -16.11 3.48
N ARG A 38 4.37 -17.06 2.56
CA ARG A 38 4.95 -16.78 1.26
C ARG A 38 3.98 -16.01 0.37
N ASN A 39 4.55 -15.24 -0.56
CA ASN A 39 3.84 -14.47 -1.56
C ASN A 39 2.99 -13.30 -1.03
N ARG A 40 3.32 -12.75 0.14
CA ARG A 40 2.69 -11.53 0.64
C ARG A 40 3.42 -10.29 0.12
N VAL A 41 2.65 -9.30 -0.32
CA VAL A 41 3.13 -7.98 -0.76
C VAL A 41 2.55 -6.93 0.18
N TYR A 42 3.38 -5.99 0.59
CA TYR A 42 3.01 -4.91 1.49
C TYR A 42 3.16 -3.57 0.77
N MET A 43 2.15 -2.73 0.92
CA MET A 43 2.13 -1.34 0.49
C MET A 43 1.91 -0.51 1.76
N GLU A 44 2.93 0.24 2.16
CA GLU A 44 2.88 1.01 3.40
C GLU A 44 3.14 2.48 3.09
N TRP A 45 2.28 3.36 3.60
CA TRP A 45 2.43 4.81 3.46
C TRP A 45 1.94 5.48 4.74
N THR A 46 2.33 6.73 4.95
CA THR A 46 1.87 7.53 6.09
C THR A 46 0.71 8.43 5.67
N ALA A 47 -0.24 8.65 6.56
CA ALA A 47 -1.34 9.58 6.34
C ALA A 47 -1.64 10.33 7.63
N GLU A 48 -2.00 11.62 7.50
CA GLU A 48 -2.44 12.41 8.65
C GLU A 48 -3.87 12.04 9.07
N ILE A 49 -4.69 11.62 8.11
CA ILE A 49 -6.10 11.26 8.33
C ILE A 49 -6.35 9.88 7.74
N VAL A 50 -6.99 9.01 8.54
CA VAL A 50 -7.49 7.72 8.07
C VAL A 50 -8.87 7.94 7.44
N GLU A 51 -8.91 7.83 6.11
CA GLU A 51 -10.13 7.97 5.34
C GLU A 51 -10.53 6.64 4.69
N SER A 52 -11.84 6.36 4.62
CA SER A 52 -12.33 5.18 3.92
C SER A 52 -12.03 5.27 2.42
N PRO A 53 -11.52 4.20 1.77
CA PRO A 53 -11.39 4.16 0.31
C PRO A 53 -12.77 4.19 -0.39
N TYR A 54 -13.86 3.89 0.33
CA TYR A 54 -15.23 3.92 -0.18
C TYR A 54 -15.99 5.20 0.15
N ARG A 55 -15.31 6.23 0.68
CA ARG A 55 -15.95 7.52 0.97
C ARG A 55 -16.47 8.18 -0.29
N GLU A 56 -17.55 8.96 -0.13
CA GLU A 56 -18.10 9.77 -1.21
C GLU A 56 -17.05 10.76 -1.73
N GLY A 57 -16.98 10.92 -3.06
CA GLY A 57 -16.02 11.82 -3.70
C GLY A 57 -14.59 11.29 -3.83
N ASN A 58 -14.27 10.07 -3.35
CA ASN A 58 -12.96 9.48 -3.61
C ASN A 58 -12.80 9.09 -5.08
N ILE A 59 -11.95 9.81 -5.81
CA ILE A 59 -11.67 9.55 -7.23
C ILE A 59 -10.35 8.81 -7.32
N ILE A 60 -10.38 7.50 -7.59
CA ILE A 60 -9.15 6.75 -7.89
C ILE A 60 -8.65 7.18 -9.28
N PRO A 61 -7.41 7.70 -9.43
CA PRO A 61 -6.87 8.13 -10.72
C PRO A 61 -6.89 6.98 -11.74
N GLN A 62 -7.20 7.29 -12.99
CA GLN A 62 -7.24 6.26 -14.04
C GLN A 62 -5.86 5.61 -14.24
N SER A 63 -4.77 6.39 -14.13
CA SER A 63 -3.41 5.86 -14.25
C SER A 63 -3.08 4.80 -13.19
N VAL A 64 -3.60 4.95 -11.96
CA VAL A 64 -3.49 3.91 -10.92
C VAL A 64 -4.22 2.64 -11.34
N ARG A 65 -5.44 2.77 -11.89
CA ARG A 65 -6.23 1.61 -12.36
C ARG A 65 -5.50 0.88 -13.48
N ASP A 66 -4.97 1.62 -14.44
CA ASP A 66 -4.24 1.09 -15.59
C ASP A 66 -2.94 0.40 -15.15
N ALA A 67 -2.21 1.00 -14.20
CA ALA A 67 -1.02 0.41 -13.60
C ALA A 67 -1.33 -0.91 -12.89
N GLY A 68 -2.47 -1.01 -12.19
CA GLY A 68 -2.89 -2.19 -11.43
C GLY A 68 -3.53 -3.31 -12.24
N ALA A 69 -4.13 -3.00 -13.40
CA ALA A 69 -4.88 -3.97 -14.22
C ALA A 69 -4.14 -5.29 -14.51
N PRO A 70 -2.81 -5.32 -14.78
CA PRO A 70 -2.09 -6.58 -15.03
C PRO A 70 -1.99 -7.53 -13.82
N GLY A 71 -2.35 -7.06 -12.62
CA GLY A 71 -2.22 -7.79 -11.36
C GLY A 71 -3.53 -8.29 -10.76
N GLY A 72 -4.68 -8.01 -11.38
CA GLY A 72 -6.01 -8.30 -10.79
C GLY A 72 -6.17 -9.75 -10.31
N ASP A 73 -5.80 -10.71 -11.16
CA ASP A 73 -5.95 -12.15 -10.85
C ASP A 73 -4.84 -12.70 -9.94
N MET A 74 -3.89 -11.87 -9.51
CA MET A 74 -2.79 -12.29 -8.64
C MET A 74 -3.11 -12.17 -7.14
N VAL A 75 -4.21 -11.47 -6.80
CA VAL A 75 -4.58 -11.16 -5.42
C VAL A 75 -5.68 -12.12 -4.97
N ILE A 76 -5.39 -12.90 -3.93
CA ILE A 76 -6.35 -13.83 -3.31
C ILE A 76 -7.12 -13.19 -2.15
N ASP A 77 -6.48 -12.26 -1.44
CA ASP A 77 -7.05 -11.56 -0.28
C ASP A 77 -6.31 -10.23 -0.07
N THR A 78 -6.99 -9.26 0.56
CA THR A 78 -6.42 -7.95 0.92
C THR A 78 -7.09 -7.38 2.17
N TRP A 79 -6.27 -6.87 3.09
CA TRP A 79 -6.70 -6.08 4.24
C TRP A 79 -5.72 -4.92 4.44
N ILE A 80 -6.11 -3.96 5.28
CA ILE A 80 -5.28 -2.84 5.68
C ILE A 80 -5.04 -2.90 7.19
N GLU A 81 -3.82 -2.57 7.59
CA GLU A 81 -3.44 -2.46 9.00
C GLU A 81 -3.13 -0.99 9.30
N PHE A 82 -3.56 -0.52 10.47
CA PHE A 82 -3.28 0.84 10.93
C PHE A 82 -2.37 0.78 12.13
N TYR A 83 -1.26 1.50 12.04
CA TYR A 83 -0.32 1.69 13.13
C TYR A 83 -0.09 3.18 13.32
N GLU A 84 0.05 3.61 14.57
CA GLU A 84 0.43 4.97 14.86
C GLU A 84 1.95 5.11 14.88
N LEU A 85 2.47 6.17 14.27
CA LEU A 85 3.87 6.52 14.43
C LEU A 85 4.10 7.08 15.83
N MET A 86 5.12 6.56 16.51
CA MET A 86 5.59 7.13 17.76
C MET A 86 6.21 8.51 17.48
N THR A 87 5.71 9.53 18.17
CA THR A 87 6.24 10.90 18.13
C THR A 87 6.59 11.34 19.54
N PRO A 88 7.40 12.40 19.72
CA PRO A 88 7.68 12.93 21.07
C PRO A 88 6.40 13.28 21.87
N GLY A 89 5.34 13.74 21.19
CA GLY A 89 4.06 14.03 21.85
C GLY A 89 3.27 12.79 22.28
N LYS A 90 3.65 11.60 21.80
CA LYS A 90 3.04 10.31 22.17
C LYS A 90 3.96 9.48 23.07
N ALA A 91 5.12 10.01 23.46
CA ALA A 91 6.06 9.30 24.31
C ALA A 91 5.45 9.04 25.69
N ASP A 92 5.49 7.78 26.11
CA ASP A 92 5.22 7.38 27.49
C ASP A 92 6.46 7.73 28.35
N ASN A 93 6.26 8.57 29.37
CA ASN A 93 7.35 9.06 30.22
C ASN A 93 7.48 8.28 31.55
N GLY A 94 6.76 7.15 31.69
CA GLY A 94 6.79 6.29 32.87
C GLY A 94 5.63 6.51 33.82
#